data_AF-A0A2V9Z2G0-F1
#
_entry.id   AF-A0A2V9Z2G0-F1
#
_cell.length_a   1.000
_cell.length_b   1.000
_cell.length_c   1.000
_cell.angle_alpha   90.00
_cell.angle_beta   90.00
_cell.angle_gamma   90.00
#
_symmetry.space_group_name_H-M   'P 1'
#
loop_
_entity.id
_entity.type
_entity.pdbx_description
1 polymer ?
#
loop_
_entity_poly.entity_id
_entity_poly.type
_entity_poly.pdbx_seq_one_letter_code
_entity_poly.pdbx_strand_id
1 'polypeptide(L)'
;MGWVSASEYEHSQPDLLADSAAEIIQHMNADHKDALVLLARHFAGIEPQEATMTAVDRLGFHVRLKTPDGMRGARIGFLKEVNNPAEARKVLVEMVQRARC
;
A
#
# COMPACT_ATOMS: atom_id res chain seq x y z
N MET A 1 -20.86 5.17 -3.86
CA MET A 1 -21.11 4.89 -2.43
C MET A 1 -21.99 3.66 -2.37
N GLY A 2 -21.54 2.57 -1.75
CA GLY A 2 -22.34 1.37 -1.51
C GLY A 2 -22.96 1.42 -0.12
N TRP A 3 -24.13 0.81 0.05
CA TRP A 3 -24.81 0.70 1.35
C TRP A 3 -24.42 -0.62 2.02
N VAL A 4 -24.31 -0.62 3.34
CA VAL A 4 -24.01 -1.81 4.17
C VAL A 4 -25.10 -1.91 5.23
N SER A 5 -25.61 -3.12 5.51
CA SER A 5 -26.59 -3.32 6.56
C SER A 5 -25.97 -3.16 7.95
N ALA A 6 -26.81 -2.86 8.96
CA ALA A 6 -26.35 -2.75 10.35
C ALA A 6 -25.68 -4.05 10.84
N SER A 7 -26.27 -5.20 10.49
CA SER A 7 -25.69 -6.51 10.82
C SER A 7 -24.33 -6.74 10.17
N GLU A 8 -24.14 -6.40 8.89
CA GLU A 8 -22.83 -6.56 8.23
C GLU A 8 -21.78 -5.64 8.83
N TYR A 9 -22.17 -4.42 9.23
CA TYR A 9 -21.28 -3.48 9.92
C TYR A 9 -20.85 -4.02 11.30
N GLU A 10 -21.80 -4.52 12.10
CA GLU A 10 -21.53 -5.05 13.44
C GLU A 10 -20.62 -6.28 13.45
N HIS A 11 -20.72 -7.15 12.43
CA HIS A 11 -19.85 -8.33 12.30
C HIS A 11 -18.51 -8.05 11.61
N SER A 12 -18.32 -6.84 11.10
CA SER A 12 -17.07 -6.45 10.44
C SER A 12 -15.98 -6.14 11.48
N GLN A 13 -14.74 -6.43 11.12
CA GLN A 13 -13.59 -6.12 11.97
C GLN A 13 -12.81 -4.94 11.38
N PRO A 14 -12.38 -3.97 12.22
CA PRO A 14 -11.40 -2.97 11.81
C PRO A 14 -10.14 -3.62 11.26
N ASP A 15 -9.42 -2.88 10.42
CA ASP A 15 -8.13 -3.37 9.93
C ASP A 15 -7.11 -3.45 11.06
N LEU A 16 -6.35 -4.55 11.13
CA LEU A 16 -5.33 -4.78 12.16
C LEU A 16 -4.20 -3.74 12.12
N LEU A 17 -4.00 -3.08 10.98
CA LEU A 17 -3.00 -2.03 10.81
C LEU A 17 -3.57 -0.63 11.04
N ALA A 18 -4.87 -0.47 11.34
CA ALA A 18 -5.50 0.85 11.42
C ALA A 18 -4.74 1.84 12.32
N ASP A 19 -4.31 1.39 13.51
CA ASP A 19 -3.60 2.23 14.49
C ASP A 19 -2.17 2.60 14.04
N SER A 20 -1.52 1.74 13.26
CA SER A 20 -0.14 1.93 12.80
C SER A 20 -0.04 2.46 11.37
N ALA A 21 -1.16 2.56 10.66
CA ALA A 21 -1.19 2.91 9.24
C ALA A 21 -0.53 4.26 8.97
N ALA A 22 -0.82 5.28 9.79
CA ALA A 22 -0.26 6.61 9.65
C ALA A 22 1.28 6.61 9.76
N GLU A 23 1.83 5.89 10.74
CA GLU A 23 3.27 5.80 10.95
C GLU A 23 3.96 5.05 9.80
N ILE A 24 3.38 3.95 9.34
CA ILE A 24 3.88 3.19 8.19
C ILE A 24 3.92 4.07 6.93
N ILE A 25 2.83 4.81 6.66
CA ILE A 25 2.73 5.71 5.52
C ILE A 25 3.80 6.80 5.60
N GLN A 26 3.97 7.42 6.78
CA GLN A 26 4.98 8.46 6.98
C GLN A 26 6.39 7.93 6.75
N HIS A 27 6.74 6.79 7.36
CA HIS A 27 8.05 6.17 7.19
C HIS A 27 8.34 5.81 5.73
N MET A 28 7.39 5.17 5.04
CA MET A 28 7.55 4.80 3.63
C MET A 28 7.71 6.02 2.72
N ASN A 29 6.95 7.08 2.99
CA ASN A 29 7.04 8.31 2.21
C ASN A 29 8.28 9.16 2.55
N ALA A 30 8.85 9.05 3.74
CA ALA A 30 10.06 9.79 4.11
C ALA A 30 11.32 9.09 3.57
N ASP A 31 11.43 7.79 3.80
CA ASP A 31 12.69 7.05 3.64
C ASP A 31 12.73 6.17 2.38
N HIS A 32 11.56 5.83 1.80
CA HIS A 32 11.45 4.76 0.78
C HIS A 32 10.68 5.15 -0.49
N LYS A 33 10.70 6.43 -0.89
CA LYS A 33 10.01 6.90 -2.11
C LYS A 33 10.44 6.16 -3.37
N ASP A 34 11.73 5.90 -3.52
CA ASP A 34 12.26 5.18 -4.68
C ASP A 34 11.79 3.73 -4.73
N ALA A 35 11.64 3.09 -3.56
CA ALA A 35 11.05 1.76 -3.48
C ALA A 35 9.58 1.77 -3.89
N LEU A 36 8.81 2.79 -3.52
CA LEU A 36 7.41 2.93 -3.97
C LEU A 36 7.31 3.08 -5.50
N VAL A 37 8.23 3.82 -6.12
CA VAL A 37 8.33 3.93 -7.59
C VAL A 37 8.61 2.56 -8.21
N LEU A 38 9.58 1.82 -7.69
CA LEU A 38 9.91 0.48 -8.17
C LEU A 38 8.72 -0.48 -8.05
N LEU A 39 8.05 -0.47 -6.90
CA LEU A 39 6.86 -1.31 -6.66
C LEU A 39 5.73 -0.96 -7.63
N ALA A 40 5.51 0.33 -7.91
CA ALA A 40 4.50 0.77 -8.87
C ALA A 40 4.83 0.32 -10.31
N ARG A 41 6.10 0.37 -10.70
CA ARG A 41 6.56 -0.14 -12.01
C ARG A 41 6.29 -1.62 -12.15
N HIS A 42 6.74 -2.41 -11.18
CA HIS A 42 6.70 -3.86 -11.26
C HIS A 42 5.29 -4.43 -11.05
N PHE A 43 4.56 -3.97 -10.02
CA PHE A 43 3.27 -4.55 -9.64
C PHE A 43 2.05 -3.85 -10.26
N ALA A 44 2.15 -2.54 -10.55
CA ALA A 44 1.04 -1.81 -11.19
C ALA A 44 1.26 -1.59 -12.70
N GLY A 45 2.45 -1.88 -13.24
CA GLY A 45 2.77 -1.68 -14.65
C GLY A 45 2.74 -0.21 -15.07
N ILE A 46 2.90 0.71 -14.11
CA ILE A 46 2.89 2.16 -14.34
C ILE A 46 4.30 2.67 -14.14
N GLU A 47 4.75 3.56 -15.03
CA GLU A 47 6.05 4.24 -14.93
C GLU A 47 5.88 5.64 -14.30
N PRO A 48 5.89 5.76 -12.96
CA PRO A 48 5.84 7.06 -12.31
C PRO A 48 7.21 7.73 -12.25
N GLN A 49 7.17 9.06 -12.23
CA GLN A 49 8.29 9.91 -11.82
C GLN A 49 8.38 9.98 -10.30
N GLU A 50 7.23 10.01 -9.62
CA GLU A 50 7.13 10.05 -8.16
C GLU A 50 6.01 9.14 -7.66
N ALA A 51 6.20 8.51 -6.52
CA ALA A 51 5.20 7.69 -5.85
C ALA A 51 5.05 8.12 -4.37
N THR A 52 3.82 8.14 -3.89
CA THR A 52 3.49 8.46 -2.49
C THR A 52 2.44 7.49 -2.00
N MET A 53 2.72 6.78 -0.91
CA MET A 53 1.73 5.93 -0.25
C MET A 53 0.65 6.81 0.40
N THR A 54 -0.63 6.46 0.20
CA THR A 54 -1.76 7.22 0.73
C THR A 54 -2.59 6.45 1.75
N ALA A 55 -2.58 5.12 1.68
CA ALA A 55 -3.25 4.25 2.63
C ALA A 55 -2.55 2.88 2.67
N VAL A 56 -2.64 2.19 3.79
CA VAL A 56 -2.16 0.82 3.97
C VAL A 56 -3.19 0.06 4.81
N ASP A 57 -3.38 -1.21 4.50
CA ASP A 57 -4.26 -2.13 5.21
C ASP A 57 -3.64 -3.55 5.14
N ARG A 58 -4.27 -4.54 5.79
CA ARG A 58 -3.72 -5.91 5.88
C ARG A 58 -3.52 -6.62 4.55
N LEU A 59 -4.15 -6.14 3.47
CA LEU A 59 -4.08 -6.76 2.15
C LEU A 59 -3.12 -6.02 1.20
N GLY A 60 -2.59 -4.87 1.58
CA GLY A 60 -1.73 -4.08 0.70
C GLY A 60 -1.80 -2.58 0.97
N PHE A 61 -1.47 -1.79 -0.04
CA PHE A 61 -1.40 -0.34 0.10
C PHE A 61 -1.83 0.38 -1.17
N HIS A 62 -2.30 1.61 -0.99
CA HIS A 62 -2.60 2.54 -2.07
C HIS A 62 -1.44 3.49 -2.29
N VAL A 63 -1.13 3.72 -3.56
CA VAL A 63 -0.12 4.68 -3.99
C VAL A 63 -0.73 5.71 -4.93
N ARG A 64 -0.34 6.96 -4.72
CA ARG A 64 -0.52 8.05 -5.64
C ARG A 64 0.75 8.20 -6.47
N LEU A 65 0.59 8.14 -7.77
CA LEU A 65 1.64 8.09 -8.77
C LEU A 65 1.59 9.35 -9.63
N LYS A 66 2.71 10.04 -9.79
CA LYS A 66 2.86 11.14 -10.73
C LYS A 66 3.48 10.61 -12.01
N THR A 67 2.71 10.60 -13.09
CA THR A 67 3.15 10.18 -14.42
C THR A 67 3.25 11.40 -15.36
N PRO A 68 3.95 11.30 -16.51
CA PRO A 68 3.96 12.39 -17.49
C PRO A 68 2.56 12.84 -17.92
N ASP A 69 1.62 11.90 -17.98
CA ASP A 69 0.23 12.14 -18.41
C ASP A 69 -0.68 12.63 -17.28
N GLY A 70 -0.15 12.77 -16.06
CA GLY A 70 -0.86 13.28 -14.89
C GLY A 70 -0.82 12.36 -13.68
N MET A 71 -1.69 12.64 -12.71
CA MET A 71 -1.77 11.89 -11.45
C MET A 71 -2.61 10.64 -11.63
N ARG A 72 -2.10 9.49 -11.16
CA ARG A 72 -2.80 8.20 -11.16
C ARG A 72 -2.81 7.60 -9.75
N GLY A 73 -3.86 6.85 -9.43
CA GLY A 73 -3.91 6.03 -8.23
C GLY A 73 -3.73 4.56 -8.60
N ALA A 74 -2.95 3.82 -7.82
CA ALA A 74 -2.84 2.37 -7.95
C ALA A 74 -2.98 1.70 -6.60
N ARG A 75 -3.56 0.50 -6.61
CA ARG A 75 -3.63 -0.40 -5.47
C ARG A 75 -2.62 -1.51 -5.68
N ILE A 76 -1.69 -1.67 -4.74
CA ILE A 76 -0.70 -2.74 -4.78
C ILE A 76 -1.02 -3.70 -3.63
N GLY A 77 -1.37 -4.94 -3.99
CA GLY A 77 -1.64 -6.00 -3.03
C GLY A 77 -0.34 -6.55 -2.45
N PHE A 78 -0.35 -6.86 -1.15
CA PHE A 78 0.72 -7.64 -0.54
C PHE A 78 0.74 -9.06 -1.09
N LEU A 79 1.93 -9.70 -1.06
CA LEU A 79 2.09 -11.10 -1.46
C LEU A 79 1.33 -12.08 -0.55
N LYS A 80 1.04 -11.64 0.67
CA LYS A 80 0.27 -12.35 1.68
C LYS A 80 -0.40 -11.33 2.59
N GLU A 81 -1.50 -11.73 3.22
CA GLU A 81 -2.13 -10.94 4.28
C GLU A 81 -1.17 -10.75 5.45
N VAL A 82 -1.17 -9.55 6.02
CA VAL A 82 -0.28 -9.17 7.13
C VAL A 82 -1.11 -8.88 8.37
N ASN A 83 -0.68 -9.41 9.52
CA ASN A 83 -1.46 -9.32 10.75
C ASN A 83 -0.93 -8.26 11.72
N ASN A 84 0.25 -7.70 11.45
CA ASN A 84 0.90 -6.71 12.29
C ASN A 84 1.90 -5.85 11.49
N PRO A 85 2.32 -4.69 12.02
CA PRO A 85 3.27 -3.80 11.33
C PRO A 85 4.62 -4.45 11.00
N ALA A 86 5.11 -5.36 11.84
CA ALA A 86 6.38 -6.05 11.60
C ALA A 86 6.28 -7.01 10.40
N GLU A 87 5.15 -7.68 10.21
CA GLU A 87 4.85 -8.48 9.02
C GLU A 87 4.70 -7.60 7.78
N ALA A 88 4.00 -6.46 7.88
CA ALA A 88 3.86 -5.51 6.79
C ALA A 88 5.24 -5.06 6.26
N ARG A 89 6.17 -4.73 7.17
CA ARG A 89 7.55 -4.38 6.82
C ARG A 89 8.28 -5.54 6.12
N LYS A 90 8.18 -6.76 6.63
CA LYS A 90 8.82 -7.94 6.03
C LYS A 90 8.32 -8.18 4.61
N VAL A 91 7.00 -8.11 4.39
CA VAL A 91 6.40 -8.31 3.07
C VAL A 91 6.79 -7.19 2.11
N LEU A 92 6.82 -5.94 2.56
CA LEU A 92 7.28 -4.82 1.73
C LEU A 92 8.73 -5.02 1.26
N VAL A 93 9.63 -5.44 2.15
CA VAL A 93 11.02 -5.74 1.79
C VAL A 93 11.09 -6.88 0.77
N GLU A 94 10.33 -7.95 0.97
CA GLU A 94 10.27 -9.08 0.03
C GLU A 94 9.75 -8.62 -1.35
N MET A 95 8.72 -7.78 -1.40
CA MET A 95 8.20 -7.22 -2.65
C MET A 95 9.22 -6.34 -3.37
N VAL A 96 9.96 -5.50 -2.64
CA VAL A 96 11.03 -4.67 -3.23
C VAL A 96 12.15 -5.55 -3.77
N GLN A 97 12.52 -6.63 -3.07
CA GLN A 97 13.50 -7.59 -3.56
C GLN A 97 13.03 -8.24 -4.88
N ARG A 98 11.78 -8.70 -4.95
CA ARG A 98 11.22 -9.28 -6.18
C ARG A 98 11.19 -8.29 -7.34
N ALA A 99 10.90 -7.02 -7.06
CA ALA A 99 10.85 -5.99 -8.09
C ALA A 99 12.24 -5.55 -8.62
N ARG A 100 13.34 -5.93 -7.93
CA ARG A 100 14.73 -5.68 -8.36
C ARG A 100 15.33 -6.83 -9.15
N CYS A 101 14.77 -8.03 -9.05
CA CYS A 101 15.19 -9.22 -9.79
C CYS A 101 14.59 -9.22 -11.20
#